data_AF-A2DNQ2-F1
#
_entry.id   AF-A2DNQ2-F1
#
_cell.length_a   1.000
_cell.length_b   1.000
_cell.length_c   1.000
_cell.angle_alpha   90.00
_cell.angle_beta   90.00
_cell.angle_gamma   90.00
#
_symmetry.space_group_name_H-M   'P 1'
#
loop_
_entity.id
_entity.type
_entity.pdbx_description
1 polymer ?
#
loop_
_entity_poly.entity_id
_entity_poly.type
_entity_poly.pdbx_seq_one_letter_code
_entity_poly.pdbx_strand_id
1 'polypeptide(L)'
;MILDYLASMTTISSKDCIYLPFTIAAFAIMRVMITNHVLKPLSLLIEEKNRFKFVHRGFDCLHYITSTILGTAAFSQRPYGHCSFWFVGCADYIKCTGDTVICSVFEKVYYLYFASYYLSDVFWIWTTKDVVMLVMHHIVSITMLVSCLFVARHMVGFCVMILSDWVDIFLYSGKVTNYLGYKKLSDLLMVCFATAFFYFRIFGCSLILKAVLTTHLEQPHHQWLWFAAKSAFVGLCCCNLIWEYQIIMALKRIFFNNDKIHDTRSDRADGKVQKN
;
A
#
# COMPACT_ATOMS: atom_id res chain seq x y z
N MET A 1 14.00 -11.47 23.77
CA MET A 1 13.93 -12.74 23.01
C MET A 1 13.19 -12.60 21.68
N ILE A 2 11.88 -12.27 21.64
CA ILE A 2 11.14 -12.14 20.36
C ILE A 2 11.60 -10.93 19.53
N LEU A 3 11.76 -9.75 20.15
CA LEU A 3 12.25 -8.56 19.44
C LEU A 3 13.68 -8.74 18.92
N ASP A 4 14.54 -9.40 19.69
CA ASP A 4 15.92 -9.71 19.26
C ASP A 4 15.94 -10.67 18.08
N TYR A 5 15.03 -11.66 18.06
CA TYR A 5 14.85 -12.55 16.92
C TYR A 5 14.33 -11.79 15.68
N LEU A 6 13.34 -10.90 15.85
CA LEU A 6 12.83 -10.08 14.75
C LEU A 6 13.90 -9.14 14.18
N ALA A 7 14.78 -8.61 15.02
CA ALA A 7 15.89 -7.75 14.60
C ALA A 7 17.06 -8.52 13.96
N SER A 8 17.12 -9.85 14.14
CA SER A 8 18.18 -10.68 13.59
C SER A 8 18.20 -10.69 12.06
N MET A 9 19.37 -10.84 11.47
CA MET A 9 19.56 -10.82 10.02
C MET A 9 19.16 -12.16 9.39
N THR A 10 18.49 -12.09 8.24
CA THR A 10 18.08 -13.21 7.40
C THR A 10 18.29 -12.85 5.93
N THR A 11 18.07 -13.81 5.05
CA THR A 11 18.02 -13.58 3.61
C THR A 11 16.61 -13.77 3.05
N ILE A 12 16.33 -13.06 1.95
CA ILE A 12 15.24 -13.37 1.02
C ILE A 12 15.88 -13.84 -0.29
N SER A 13 15.52 -15.05 -0.70
CA SER A 13 16.06 -15.72 -1.87
C SER A 13 14.95 -16.33 -2.72
N SER A 14 15.29 -16.81 -3.91
CA SER A 14 14.34 -17.55 -4.77
C SER A 14 13.74 -18.79 -4.10
N LYS A 15 14.41 -19.36 -3.09
CA LYS A 15 13.87 -20.47 -2.30
C LYS A 15 12.65 -20.07 -1.49
N ASP A 16 12.55 -18.80 -1.09
CA ASP A 16 11.41 -18.30 -0.33
C ASP A 16 10.15 -18.19 -1.19
N CYS A 17 10.29 -18.17 -2.52
CA CYS A 17 9.15 -18.13 -3.45
C CYS A 17 8.22 -19.34 -3.30
N ILE A 18 8.71 -20.48 -2.81
CA ILE A 18 7.87 -21.67 -2.56
C ILE A 18 6.79 -21.41 -1.50
N TYR A 19 7.04 -20.47 -0.57
CA TYR A 19 6.10 -20.13 0.49
C TYR A 19 5.03 -19.15 0.03
N LEU A 20 5.24 -18.43 -1.08
CA LEU A 20 4.32 -17.40 -1.55
C LEU A 20 2.88 -17.91 -1.75
N PRO A 21 2.62 -19.03 -2.47
CA PRO A 21 1.26 -19.55 -2.63
C PRO A 21 0.57 -19.84 -1.29
N PHE A 22 1.30 -20.38 -0.32
CA PHE A 22 0.77 -20.67 1.01
C PHE A 22 0.44 -19.39 1.77
N THR A 23 1.31 -18.39 1.71
CA THR A 23 1.07 -17.09 2.37
C THR A 23 -0.11 -16.34 1.75
N ILE A 24 -0.26 -16.39 0.41
CA ILE A 24 -1.38 -15.80 -0.31
C ILE A 24 -2.68 -16.52 0.06
N ALA A 25 -2.68 -17.85 0.06
CA ALA A 25 -3.85 -18.66 0.44
C ALA A 25 -4.26 -18.40 1.89
N ALA A 26 -3.29 -18.37 2.82
CA ALA A 26 -3.55 -18.05 4.22
C ALA A 26 -4.14 -16.64 4.38
N PHE A 27 -3.62 -15.65 3.65
CA PHE A 27 -4.15 -14.29 3.68
C PHE A 27 -5.57 -14.20 3.09
N ALA A 28 -5.82 -14.88 1.98
CA ALA A 28 -7.16 -14.95 1.38
C ALA A 28 -8.18 -15.62 2.31
N ILE A 29 -7.81 -16.72 2.97
CA ILE A 29 -8.65 -17.38 3.98
C ILE A 29 -8.92 -16.43 5.14
N MET A 30 -7.89 -15.76 5.67
CA MET A 30 -8.04 -14.76 6.74
C MET A 30 -9.01 -13.65 6.33
N ARG A 31 -8.91 -13.14 5.09
CA ARG A 31 -9.84 -12.14 4.56
C ARG A 31 -11.27 -12.64 4.54
N VAL A 32 -11.51 -13.83 3.99
CA VAL A 32 -12.84 -14.44 3.95
C VAL A 32 -13.41 -14.65 5.35
N MET A 33 -12.59 -15.11 6.30
CA MET A 33 -13.00 -15.31 7.68
C MET A 33 -13.38 -13.98 8.35
N ILE A 34 -12.53 -12.96 8.27
CA ILE A 34 -12.79 -11.64 8.89
C ILE A 34 -14.02 -10.98 8.26
N THR A 35 -14.12 -11.00 6.92
CA THR A 35 -15.27 -10.39 6.22
C THR A 35 -16.58 -11.07 6.58
N ASN A 36 -16.63 -12.41 6.63
CA ASN A 36 -17.87 -13.16 6.89
C ASN A 36 -18.25 -13.28 8.36
N HIS A 37 -17.29 -13.48 9.26
CA HIS A 37 -17.56 -13.77 10.67
C HIS A 37 -17.41 -12.56 11.59
N VAL A 38 -16.73 -11.49 11.16
CA VAL A 38 -16.53 -10.28 11.98
C VAL A 38 -17.24 -9.08 11.36
N LEU A 39 -16.86 -8.70 10.14
CA LEU A 39 -17.32 -7.45 9.53
C LEU A 39 -18.77 -7.52 9.04
N LYS A 40 -19.22 -8.66 8.49
CA LYS A 40 -20.61 -8.83 8.02
C LYS A 40 -21.62 -8.77 9.18
N PRO A 41 -21.42 -9.42 10.35
CA PRO A 41 -22.26 -9.19 11.52
C PRO A 41 -22.26 -7.73 11.98
N LEU A 42 -21.08 -7.09 12.06
CA LEU A 42 -20.98 -5.67 12.44
C LEU A 42 -21.68 -4.74 11.45
N SER A 43 -21.72 -5.11 10.16
CA SER A 43 -22.39 -4.32 9.13
C SER A 43 -23.91 -4.18 9.35
N LEU A 44 -24.52 -5.03 10.19
CA LEU A 44 -25.94 -4.88 10.54
C LEU A 44 -26.23 -3.58 11.31
N LEU A 45 -25.22 -3.01 11.97
CA LEU A 45 -25.27 -1.71 12.64
C LEU A 45 -25.17 -0.52 11.66
N ILE A 46 -24.87 -0.79 10.39
CA ILE A 46 -24.66 0.20 9.33
C ILE A 46 -25.88 0.27 8.41
N GLU A 47 -26.14 1.46 7.86
CA GLU A 47 -27.14 1.67 6.80
C GLU A 47 -26.96 0.66 5.66
N GLU A 48 -28.05 0.05 5.20
CA GLU A 48 -28.04 -1.08 4.26
C GLU A 48 -27.22 -0.83 2.99
N LYS A 49 -27.39 0.34 2.38
CA LYS A 49 -26.65 0.80 1.18
C LYS A 49 -25.12 0.82 1.35
N ASN A 50 -24.63 0.96 2.59
CA ASN A 50 -23.20 1.07 2.88
C ASN A 50 -22.61 -0.25 3.39
N ARG A 51 -23.41 -1.28 3.67
CA ARG A 51 -22.94 -2.53 4.31
C ARG A 51 -21.86 -3.23 3.49
N PHE A 52 -22.08 -3.37 2.18
CA PHE A 52 -21.11 -4.00 1.29
C PHE A 52 -19.77 -3.25 1.31
N LYS A 53 -19.81 -1.92 1.23
CA LYS A 53 -18.62 -1.06 1.25
C LYS A 53 -17.92 -1.12 2.61
N PHE A 54 -18.68 -1.12 3.70
CA PHE A 54 -18.15 -1.25 5.06
C PHE A 54 -17.40 -2.56 5.25
N VAL A 55 -17.95 -3.70 4.78
CA VAL A 55 -17.28 -5.00 4.93
C VAL A 55 -15.95 -5.03 4.20
N HIS A 56 -15.90 -4.61 2.93
CA HIS A 56 -14.67 -4.69 2.16
C HIS A 56 -13.64 -3.63 2.57
N ARG A 57 -14.05 -2.36 2.72
CA ARG A 57 -13.15 -1.28 3.14
C ARG A 57 -12.76 -1.40 4.61
N GLY A 58 -13.59 -2.04 5.44
CA GLY A 58 -13.26 -2.38 6.82
C GLY A 58 -12.12 -3.40 6.92
N PHE A 59 -12.12 -4.41 6.05
CA PHE A 59 -10.98 -5.34 5.98
C PHE A 59 -9.70 -4.61 5.55
N ASP A 60 -9.78 -3.79 4.51
CA ASP A 60 -8.64 -3.02 4.03
C ASP A 60 -8.12 -2.07 5.14
N CYS A 61 -9.02 -1.46 5.92
CA CYS A 61 -8.67 -0.65 7.08
C CYS A 61 -7.89 -1.44 8.15
N LEU A 62 -8.35 -2.65 8.50
CA LEU A 62 -7.67 -3.52 9.46
C LEU A 62 -6.27 -3.91 8.96
N HIS A 63 -6.17 -4.22 7.66
CA HIS A 63 -4.90 -4.53 7.02
C HIS A 63 -3.94 -3.34 7.10
N TYR A 64 -4.33 -2.16 6.62
CA TYR A 64 -3.42 -1.01 6.57
C TYR A 64 -3.03 -0.49 7.95
N ILE A 65 -3.88 -0.60 8.97
CA ILE A 65 -3.49 -0.31 10.36
C ILE A 65 -2.37 -1.29 10.80
N THR A 66 -2.59 -2.59 10.58
CA THR A 66 -1.63 -3.63 10.97
C THR A 66 -0.32 -3.49 10.18
N SER A 67 -0.42 -3.28 8.87
CA SER A 67 0.70 -3.12 7.94
C SER A 67 1.54 -1.89 8.30
N THR A 68 0.91 -0.75 8.57
CA THR A 68 1.62 0.49 8.98
C THR A 68 2.40 0.29 10.27
N ILE A 69 1.80 -0.40 11.26
CA ILE A 69 2.47 -0.70 12.54
C ILE A 69 3.66 -1.63 12.31
N LEU A 70 3.47 -2.74 11.60
CA LEU A 70 4.54 -3.72 11.31
C LEU A 70 5.68 -3.09 10.51
N GLY A 71 5.35 -2.35 9.44
CA GLY A 71 6.33 -1.67 8.59
C GLY A 71 7.12 -0.62 9.35
N THR A 72 6.46 0.22 10.14
CA THR A 72 7.12 1.26 10.95
C THR A 72 8.02 0.65 12.02
N ALA A 73 7.54 -0.40 12.70
CA ALA A 73 8.36 -1.11 13.69
C ALA A 73 9.59 -1.76 13.05
N ALA A 74 9.42 -2.48 11.94
CA ALA A 74 10.52 -3.09 11.19
C ALA A 74 11.54 -2.05 10.71
N PHE A 75 11.08 -0.90 10.20
CA PHE A 75 11.94 0.18 9.72
C PHE A 75 12.75 0.84 10.84
N SER A 76 12.10 1.11 11.97
CA SER A 76 12.72 1.83 13.11
C SER A 76 13.91 1.09 13.74
N GLN A 77 14.00 -0.21 13.55
CA GLN A 77 15.08 -1.06 14.10
C GLN A 77 16.34 -1.07 13.24
N ARG A 78 16.34 -0.37 12.11
CA ARG A 78 17.40 -0.47 11.10
C ARG A 78 18.28 0.78 11.10
N PRO A 79 19.53 0.69 10.60
CA PRO A 79 20.44 1.84 10.52
C PRO A 79 19.86 3.02 9.73
N TYR A 80 19.02 2.74 8.73
CA TYR A 80 18.28 3.73 7.93
C TYR A 80 16.91 4.10 8.54
N GLY A 81 16.61 3.75 9.79
CA GLY A 81 15.38 4.17 10.48
C GLY A 81 15.23 5.69 10.53
N HIS A 82 16.35 6.43 10.54
CA HIS A 82 16.38 7.89 10.46
C HIS A 82 16.02 8.44 9.06
N CYS A 83 16.07 7.60 8.02
CA CYS A 83 15.73 7.95 6.64
C CYS A 83 14.22 8.01 6.38
N SER A 84 13.41 7.72 7.41
CA SER A 84 11.95 7.73 7.36
C SER A 84 11.46 9.00 6.68
N PHE A 85 10.62 8.85 5.65
CA PHE A 85 9.86 9.94 5.01
C PHE A 85 10.63 10.99 4.21
N TRP A 86 11.95 11.12 4.41
CA TRP A 86 12.74 12.17 3.77
C TRP A 86 13.68 11.63 2.71
N PHE A 87 14.22 10.40 2.83
CA PHE A 87 15.23 9.85 1.90
C PHE A 87 16.43 10.77 1.57
N VAL A 88 16.57 11.91 2.25
CA VAL A 88 17.63 12.89 2.05
C VAL A 88 18.90 12.32 2.65
N GLY A 89 19.93 12.13 1.82
CA GLY A 89 21.22 11.58 2.28
C GLY A 89 21.22 10.07 2.52
N CYS A 90 20.16 9.35 2.13
CA CYS A 90 20.02 7.92 2.39
C CYS A 90 20.25 7.03 1.16
N ALA A 91 20.81 7.59 0.09
CA ALA A 91 21.07 6.89 -1.16
C ALA A 91 22.02 5.69 -0.97
N ASP A 92 22.93 5.75 0.00
CA ASP A 92 23.86 4.65 0.29
C ASP A 92 23.16 3.38 0.77
N TYR A 93 21.99 3.49 1.40
CA TYR A 93 21.22 2.33 1.85
C TYR A 93 20.43 1.65 0.72
N ILE A 94 20.33 2.28 -0.45
CA ILE A 94 19.68 1.72 -1.66
C ILE A 94 20.63 0.76 -2.42
N LYS A 95 21.89 0.66 -2.00
CA LYS A 95 22.90 -0.20 -2.62
C LYS A 95 22.48 -1.67 -2.61
N CYS A 96 23.07 -2.41 -3.54
CA CYS A 96 22.84 -3.84 -3.65
C CYS A 96 23.36 -4.53 -2.37
N THR A 97 22.62 -5.52 -1.87
CA THR A 97 23.03 -6.30 -0.69
C THR A 97 23.88 -7.53 -1.03
N GLY A 98 24.32 -7.66 -2.29
CA GLY A 98 25.07 -8.80 -2.80
C GLY A 98 24.20 -9.72 -3.67
N ASP A 99 24.50 -11.02 -3.69
CA ASP A 99 23.79 -11.98 -4.54
C ASP A 99 22.38 -12.33 -4.04
N THR A 100 22.08 -12.01 -2.78
CA THR A 100 20.76 -12.23 -2.17
C THR A 100 20.37 -11.02 -1.34
N VAL A 101 19.06 -10.83 -1.12
CA VAL A 101 18.55 -9.78 -0.25
C VAL A 101 18.93 -10.11 1.19
N ILE A 102 19.72 -9.25 1.83
CA ILE A 102 20.04 -9.34 3.25
C ILE A 102 19.18 -8.31 4.00
N CYS A 103 18.27 -8.80 4.85
CA CYS A 103 17.32 -7.97 5.61
C CYS A 103 17.11 -8.54 7.02
N SER A 104 16.43 -7.81 7.91
CA SER A 104 16.01 -8.39 9.19
C SER A 104 14.84 -9.35 9.03
N VAL A 105 14.65 -10.27 9.98
CA VAL A 105 13.48 -11.15 10.02
C VAL A 105 12.18 -10.33 10.03
N PHE A 106 12.17 -9.18 10.72
CA PHE A 106 11.01 -8.31 10.77
C PHE A 106 10.67 -7.72 9.39
N GLU A 107 11.67 -7.24 8.66
CA GLU A 107 11.47 -6.75 7.29
C GLU A 107 10.96 -7.86 6.38
N LYS A 108 11.50 -9.08 6.49
CA LYS A 108 11.01 -10.25 5.74
C LYS A 108 9.54 -10.55 6.04
N VAL A 109 9.13 -10.49 7.31
CA VAL A 109 7.71 -10.67 7.71
C VAL A 109 6.84 -9.59 7.10
N TYR A 110 7.23 -8.31 7.19
CA TYR A 110 6.48 -7.21 6.60
C TYR A 110 6.37 -7.33 5.07
N TYR A 111 7.46 -7.72 4.41
CA TYR A 111 7.49 -7.99 2.97
C TYR A 111 6.49 -9.05 2.55
N LEU A 112 6.53 -10.21 3.22
CA LEU A 112 5.63 -11.31 2.92
C LEU A 112 4.18 -10.93 3.23
N TYR A 113 3.94 -10.19 4.32
CA TYR A 113 2.61 -9.71 4.70
C TYR A 113 2.02 -8.77 3.64
N PHE A 114 2.78 -7.76 3.21
CA PHE A 114 2.36 -6.83 2.16
C PHE A 114 2.15 -7.53 0.82
N ALA A 115 3.10 -8.39 0.41
CA ALA A 115 3.01 -9.12 -0.85
C ALA A 115 1.79 -10.08 -0.86
N SER A 116 1.50 -10.73 0.26
CA SER A 116 0.32 -11.60 0.39
C SER A 116 -0.97 -10.81 0.26
N TYR A 117 -1.06 -9.63 0.90
CA TYR A 117 -2.20 -8.74 0.72
C TYR A 117 -2.35 -8.33 -0.74
N TYR A 118 -1.33 -7.73 -1.36
CA TYR A 118 -1.39 -7.23 -2.74
C TYR A 118 -1.73 -8.32 -3.75
N LEU A 119 -1.15 -9.53 -3.62
CA LEU A 119 -1.46 -10.63 -4.51
C LEU A 119 -2.85 -11.21 -4.28
N SER A 120 -3.30 -11.27 -3.02
CA SER A 120 -4.66 -11.71 -2.72
C SER A 120 -5.71 -10.67 -3.16
N ASP A 121 -5.42 -9.38 -3.04
CA ASP A 121 -6.39 -8.31 -3.31
C ASP A 121 -6.86 -8.29 -4.76
N VAL A 122 -6.07 -8.84 -5.69
CA VAL A 122 -6.45 -9.06 -7.10
C VAL A 122 -7.85 -9.71 -7.23
N PHE A 123 -8.20 -10.67 -6.38
CA PHE A 123 -9.52 -11.32 -6.43
C PHE A 123 -10.68 -10.45 -5.87
N TRP A 124 -10.37 -9.34 -5.21
CA TRP A 124 -11.34 -8.39 -4.61
C TRP A 124 -11.27 -6.99 -5.22
N ILE A 125 -10.43 -6.74 -6.23
CA ILE A 125 -10.35 -5.43 -6.92
C ILE A 125 -11.73 -5.01 -7.47
N TRP A 126 -12.55 -5.94 -7.93
CA TRP A 126 -13.91 -5.66 -8.44
C TRP A 126 -14.85 -4.97 -7.43
N THR A 127 -14.46 -4.94 -6.15
CA THR A 127 -15.19 -4.22 -5.08
C THR A 127 -15.03 -2.70 -5.16
N THR A 128 -14.08 -2.19 -5.95
CA THR A 128 -13.91 -0.75 -6.24
C THR A 128 -14.52 -0.34 -7.58
N LYS A 129 -14.79 0.94 -7.78
CA LYS A 129 -15.21 1.49 -9.08
C LYS A 129 -14.05 1.64 -10.05
N ASP A 130 -12.89 2.06 -9.55
CA ASP A 130 -11.71 2.34 -10.36
C ASP A 130 -10.87 1.08 -10.58
N VAL A 131 -11.48 0.06 -11.19
CA VAL A 131 -10.88 -1.26 -11.39
C VAL A 131 -9.65 -1.16 -12.28
N VAL A 132 -9.72 -0.42 -13.39
CA VAL A 132 -8.63 -0.34 -14.37
C VAL A 132 -7.38 0.27 -13.74
N MET A 133 -7.53 1.42 -13.06
CA MET A 133 -6.40 2.07 -12.44
C MET A 133 -5.83 1.25 -11.28
N LEU A 134 -6.67 0.58 -10.50
CA LEU A 134 -6.22 -0.27 -9.41
C LEU A 134 -5.49 -1.52 -9.91
N VAL A 135 -5.95 -2.14 -11.01
CA VAL A 135 -5.23 -3.24 -11.66
C VAL A 135 -3.86 -2.78 -12.17
N MET A 136 -3.80 -1.63 -12.87
CA MET A 136 -2.52 -1.09 -13.35
C MET A 136 -1.57 -0.80 -12.19
N HIS A 137 -2.07 -0.21 -11.10
CA HIS A 137 -1.31 0.01 -9.86
C HIS A 137 -0.76 -1.29 -9.27
N HIS A 138 -1.56 -2.35 -9.22
CA HIS A 138 -1.12 -3.66 -8.73
C HIS A 138 -0.02 -4.25 -9.64
N ILE A 139 -0.18 -4.19 -10.96
CA ILE A 139 0.81 -4.68 -11.91
C ILE A 139 2.15 -3.97 -11.71
N VAL A 140 2.16 -2.63 -11.66
CA VAL A 140 3.41 -1.88 -11.49
C VAL A 140 4.00 -2.08 -10.09
N SER A 141 3.18 -2.14 -9.04
CA SER A 141 3.65 -2.34 -7.67
C SER A 141 4.27 -3.72 -7.48
N ILE A 142 3.61 -4.79 -7.95
CA ILE A 142 4.12 -6.16 -7.85
C ILE A 142 5.39 -6.32 -8.69
N THR A 143 5.39 -5.79 -9.92
CA THR A 143 6.58 -5.82 -10.79
C THR A 143 7.76 -5.12 -10.11
N MET A 144 7.54 -3.93 -9.56
CA MET A 144 8.56 -3.18 -8.82
C MET A 144 9.09 -4.00 -7.64
N LEU A 145 8.21 -4.55 -6.79
CA LEU A 145 8.61 -5.33 -5.61
C LEU A 145 9.44 -6.56 -5.99
N VAL A 146 8.95 -7.35 -6.95
CA VAL A 146 9.61 -8.58 -7.39
C VAL A 146 10.96 -8.26 -8.03
N SER A 147 11.02 -7.27 -8.94
CA SER A 147 12.28 -6.88 -9.58
C SER A 147 13.29 -6.35 -8.56
N CYS A 148 12.87 -5.55 -7.57
CA CYS A 148 13.73 -5.06 -6.48
C CYS A 148 14.32 -6.19 -5.63
N LEU A 149 13.55 -7.26 -5.37
CA LEU A 149 14.05 -8.44 -4.66
C LEU A 149 15.10 -9.19 -5.48
N PHE A 150 14.87 -9.38 -6.78
CA PHE A 150 15.84 -10.08 -7.63
C PHE A 150 17.16 -9.33 -7.85
N VAL A 151 17.14 -7.99 -7.85
CA VAL A 151 18.37 -7.18 -7.92
C VAL A 151 19.01 -6.93 -6.53
N ALA A 152 18.51 -7.59 -5.49
CA ALA A 152 18.94 -7.45 -4.10
C ALA A 152 18.91 -6.00 -3.56
N ARG A 153 17.97 -5.18 -4.04
CA ARG A 153 17.72 -3.77 -3.63
C ARG A 153 16.35 -3.63 -2.97
N HIS A 154 16.11 -4.43 -1.95
CA HIS A 154 14.84 -4.45 -1.22
C HIS A 154 14.47 -3.06 -0.68
N MET A 155 15.39 -2.29 -0.08
CA MET A 155 15.09 -0.98 0.52
C MET A 155 14.21 -0.05 -0.32
N VAL A 156 14.41 -0.03 -1.64
CA VAL A 156 13.58 0.75 -2.56
C VAL A 156 12.11 0.35 -2.45
N GLY A 157 11.82 -0.94 -2.60
CA GLY A 157 10.47 -1.49 -2.48
C GLY A 157 9.92 -1.32 -1.07
N PHE A 158 10.72 -1.59 -0.04
CA PHE A 158 10.32 -1.46 1.37
C PHE A 158 9.82 -0.05 1.66
N CYS A 159 10.55 0.95 1.17
CA CYS A 159 10.24 2.34 1.45
C CYS A 159 9.02 2.83 0.68
N VAL A 160 8.80 2.34 -0.53
CA VAL A 160 7.54 2.61 -1.24
C VAL A 160 6.35 1.99 -0.51
N MET A 161 6.50 0.77 0.03
CA MET A 161 5.45 0.10 0.81
C MET A 161 5.06 0.91 2.05
N ILE A 162 6.02 1.28 2.89
CA ILE A 162 5.74 2.01 4.13
C ILE A 162 5.15 3.40 3.86
N LEU A 163 5.65 4.11 2.83
CA LEU A 163 5.09 5.40 2.41
C LEU A 163 3.64 5.24 1.93
N SER A 164 3.33 4.13 1.25
CA SER A 164 1.97 3.85 0.77
C SER A 164 1.02 3.51 1.92
N ASP A 165 1.48 2.72 2.89
CA ASP A 165 0.71 2.32 4.07
C ASP A 165 0.34 3.53 4.96
N TRP A 166 1.29 4.45 5.19
CA TRP A 166 1.03 5.69 5.94
C TRP A 166 0.00 6.61 5.29
N VAL A 167 -0.23 6.50 3.98
CA VAL A 167 -1.29 7.22 3.29
C VAL A 167 -2.61 6.47 3.42
N ASP A 168 -2.59 5.16 3.17
CA ASP A 168 -3.80 4.34 3.10
C ASP A 168 -4.46 4.13 4.47
N ILE A 169 -3.69 4.16 5.57
CA ILE A 169 -4.27 4.15 6.92
C ILE A 169 -5.29 5.27 7.11
N PHE A 170 -5.02 6.49 6.64
CA PHE A 170 -5.97 7.61 6.72
C PHE A 170 -7.16 7.42 5.77
N LEU A 171 -6.90 6.94 4.54
CA LEU A 171 -7.93 6.71 3.53
C LEU A 171 -9.00 5.74 4.02
N TYR A 172 -8.59 4.55 4.47
CA TYR A 172 -9.52 3.51 4.86
C TYR A 172 -10.18 3.80 6.21
N SER A 173 -9.45 4.41 7.15
CA SER A 173 -10.03 4.88 8.42
C SER A 173 -11.13 5.93 8.18
N GLY A 174 -10.90 6.90 7.28
CA GLY A 174 -11.91 7.89 6.93
C GLY A 174 -13.14 7.27 6.26
N LYS A 175 -12.96 6.27 5.38
CA LYS A 175 -14.09 5.54 4.76
C LYS A 175 -14.92 4.79 5.80
N VAL A 176 -14.28 4.04 6.69
CA VAL A 176 -14.97 3.25 7.71
C VAL A 176 -15.73 4.16 8.68
N THR A 177 -15.11 5.25 9.15
CA THR A 177 -15.77 6.23 10.02
C THR A 177 -16.91 6.97 9.32
N ASN A 178 -16.82 7.20 8.00
CA ASN A 178 -17.91 7.76 7.20
C ASN A 178 -19.14 6.84 7.18
N TYR A 179 -18.93 5.53 7.02
CA TYR A 179 -20.00 4.52 7.01
C TYR A 179 -20.64 4.35 8.38
N LEU A 180 -19.86 4.50 9.46
CA LEU A 180 -20.33 4.50 10.85
C LEU A 180 -21.13 5.76 11.23
N GLY A 181 -21.18 6.78 10.36
CA GLY A 181 -21.90 8.03 10.62
C GLY A 181 -21.09 9.11 11.32
N TYR A 182 -19.82 8.86 11.66
CA TYR A 182 -18.92 9.84 12.30
C TYR A 182 -18.35 10.85 11.29
N LYS A 183 -19.22 11.73 10.74
CA LYS A 183 -18.86 12.64 9.64
C LYS A 183 -17.67 13.55 9.95
N LYS A 184 -17.65 14.21 11.11
CA LYS A 184 -16.54 15.11 11.49
C LYS A 184 -15.18 14.40 11.51
N LEU A 185 -15.14 13.17 12.02
CA LEU A 185 -13.92 12.37 12.07
C LEU A 185 -13.51 11.88 10.68
N SER A 186 -14.49 11.43 9.88
CA SER A 186 -14.27 11.09 8.47
C SER A 186 -13.65 12.25 7.69
N ASP A 187 -14.22 13.45 7.83
CA ASP A 187 -13.75 14.64 7.11
C ASP A 187 -12.31 15.00 7.51
N LEU A 188 -12.00 14.96 8.82
CA LEU A 188 -10.65 15.15 9.32
C LEU A 188 -9.68 14.12 8.73
N LEU A 189 -10.04 12.83 8.74
CA LEU A 189 -9.21 11.75 8.19
C LEU A 189 -9.02 11.87 6.68
N MET A 190 -10.02 12.34 5.94
CA MET A 190 -9.92 12.60 4.50
C MET A 190 -9.00 13.77 4.17
N VAL A 191 -8.98 14.81 5.02
CA VAL A 191 -8.00 15.91 4.91
C VAL A 191 -6.59 15.41 5.22
N CYS A 192 -6.41 14.65 6.31
CA CYS A 192 -5.13 14.02 6.63
C CYS A 192 -4.66 13.10 5.49
N PHE A 193 -5.56 12.33 4.88
CA PHE A 193 -5.28 11.51 3.71
C PHE A 193 -4.76 12.34 2.54
N ALA A 194 -5.43 13.44 2.17
CA ALA A 194 -4.99 14.28 1.06
C ALA A 194 -3.60 14.89 1.31
N THR A 195 -3.35 15.41 2.51
CA THR A 195 -2.04 15.95 2.88
C THR A 195 -0.95 14.86 2.90
N ALA A 196 -1.25 13.69 3.48
CA ALA A 196 -0.34 12.55 3.52
C ALA A 196 -0.06 12.02 2.10
N PHE A 197 -1.05 11.98 1.21
CA PHE A 197 -0.89 11.53 -0.16
C PHE A 197 0.12 12.41 -0.90
N PHE A 198 -0.07 13.73 -0.87
CA PHE A 198 0.88 14.66 -1.48
C PHE A 198 2.29 14.48 -0.90
N TYR A 199 2.41 14.45 0.43
CA TYR A 199 3.70 14.39 1.08
C TYR A 199 4.44 13.05 0.87
N PHE A 200 3.79 11.91 1.13
CA PHE A 200 4.47 10.61 1.06
C PHE A 200 4.54 10.06 -0.37
N ARG A 201 3.48 10.18 -1.18
CA ARG A 201 3.43 9.55 -2.52
C ARG A 201 3.90 10.44 -3.66
N ILE A 202 3.82 11.77 -3.52
CA ILE A 202 4.38 12.67 -4.54
C ILE A 202 5.81 13.03 -4.16
N PHE A 203 6.01 13.67 -3.01
CA PHE A 203 7.36 14.11 -2.61
C PHE A 203 8.27 12.91 -2.26
N GLY A 204 7.82 12.02 -1.36
CA GLY A 204 8.61 10.84 -0.96
C GLY A 204 8.99 9.91 -2.13
N CYS A 205 8.02 9.51 -2.96
CA CYS A 205 8.31 8.69 -4.13
C CYS A 205 9.21 9.40 -5.16
N SER A 206 9.12 10.72 -5.34
CA SER A 206 9.99 11.45 -6.26
C SER A 206 11.45 11.44 -5.82
N LEU A 207 11.71 11.51 -4.50
CA LEU A 207 13.07 11.41 -3.96
C LEU A 207 13.65 10.01 -4.15
N ILE A 208 12.85 8.98 -3.90
CA ILE A 208 13.26 7.59 -4.16
C ILE A 208 13.48 7.37 -5.67
N LEU A 209 12.59 7.88 -6.52
CA LEU A 209 12.72 7.79 -7.98
C LEU A 209 14.04 8.44 -8.44
N LYS A 210 14.37 9.64 -7.96
CA LYS A 210 15.64 10.29 -8.27
C LYS A 210 16.81 9.38 -7.89
N ALA A 211 16.82 8.84 -6.68
CA ALA A 211 17.88 7.95 -6.22
C ALA A 211 17.97 6.66 -7.08
N VAL A 212 16.85 6.05 -7.43
CA VAL A 212 16.77 4.85 -8.28
C VAL A 212 17.28 5.13 -9.69
N LEU A 213 16.93 6.29 -10.27
CA LEU A 213 17.35 6.66 -11.61
C LEU A 213 18.84 6.99 -11.68
N THR A 214 19.40 7.68 -10.68
CA THR A 214 20.82 8.06 -10.63
C THR A 214 21.74 6.94 -10.16
N THR A 215 21.21 5.89 -9.53
CA THR A 215 22.03 4.77 -9.06
C THR A 215 22.42 3.85 -10.23
N HIS A 216 23.72 3.64 -10.39
CA HIS A 216 24.27 2.69 -11.34
C HIS A 216 24.08 1.25 -10.86
N LEU A 217 23.86 0.34 -11.81
CA LEU A 217 23.72 -1.08 -11.51
C LEU A 217 25.10 -1.70 -11.31
N GLU A 218 25.36 -2.21 -10.11
CA GLU A 218 26.61 -2.89 -9.76
C GLU A 218 26.67 -4.32 -10.32
N GLN A 219 25.53 -4.97 -10.54
CA GLN A 219 25.43 -6.35 -11.05
C GLN A 219 24.98 -6.38 -12.52
N PRO A 220 25.89 -6.60 -13.49
CA PRO A 220 25.56 -6.54 -14.92
C PRO A 220 24.62 -7.65 -15.38
N HIS A 221 24.54 -8.79 -14.67
CA HIS A 221 23.68 -9.92 -15.07
C HIS A 221 22.17 -9.67 -14.91
N HIS A 222 21.76 -8.65 -14.15
CA HIS A 222 20.33 -8.34 -13.89
C HIS A 222 19.86 -7.03 -14.54
N GLN A 223 20.51 -6.58 -15.61
CA GLN A 223 20.18 -5.33 -16.30
C GLN A 223 18.71 -5.21 -16.72
N TRP A 224 18.12 -6.27 -17.28
CA TRP A 224 16.73 -6.26 -17.71
C TRP A 224 15.74 -6.14 -16.53
N LEU A 225 16.01 -6.81 -15.40
CA LEU A 225 15.22 -6.72 -14.18
C LEU A 225 15.32 -5.34 -13.56
N TRP A 226 16.51 -4.74 -13.60
CA TRP A 226 16.68 -3.38 -13.11
C TRP A 226 15.95 -2.36 -13.98
N PHE A 227 15.97 -2.54 -15.31
CA PHE A 227 15.16 -1.74 -16.22
C PHE A 227 13.66 -1.90 -15.96
N ALA A 228 13.20 -3.13 -15.71
CA ALA A 228 11.81 -3.41 -15.33
C ALA A 228 11.45 -2.72 -14.00
N ALA A 229 12.31 -2.78 -12.98
CA ALA A 229 12.13 -2.08 -11.71
C ALA A 229 12.00 -0.56 -11.90
N LYS A 230 12.92 0.06 -12.67
CA LYS A 230 12.87 1.50 -12.98
C LYS A 230 11.58 1.88 -13.69
N SER A 231 11.20 1.11 -14.71
CA SER A 231 10.00 1.36 -15.51
C SER A 231 8.72 1.22 -14.67
N ALA A 232 8.66 0.19 -13.81
CA ALA A 232 7.56 -0.02 -12.88
C ALA A 232 7.46 1.11 -11.84
N PHE A 233 8.60 1.62 -11.34
CA PHE A 233 8.63 2.76 -10.43
C PHE A 233 8.10 4.04 -11.08
N VAL A 234 8.49 4.31 -12.33
CA VAL A 234 7.95 5.43 -13.12
C VAL A 234 6.44 5.26 -13.31
N GLY A 235 5.99 4.05 -13.68
CA GLY A 235 4.57 3.74 -13.81
C GLY A 235 3.78 3.99 -12.51
N LEU A 236 4.33 3.57 -11.37
CA LEU A 236 3.75 3.83 -10.06
C LEU A 236 3.64 5.33 -9.74
N CYS A 237 4.69 6.11 -10.06
CA CYS A 237 4.65 7.56 -9.90
C CYS A 237 3.58 8.20 -10.80
N CYS A 238 3.40 7.72 -12.03
CA CYS A 238 2.31 8.16 -12.90
C CYS A 238 0.93 7.85 -12.30
N CYS A 239 0.71 6.65 -11.75
CA CYS A 239 -0.51 6.31 -11.04
C CYS A 239 -0.77 7.27 -9.86
N ASN A 240 0.25 7.55 -9.06
CA ASN A 240 0.15 8.50 -7.94
C ASN A 240 -0.19 9.92 -8.42
N LEU A 241 0.41 10.41 -9.50
CA LEU A 241 0.08 11.73 -10.06
C LEU A 241 -1.37 11.82 -10.55
N ILE A 242 -1.87 10.78 -11.22
CA ILE A 242 -3.26 10.73 -11.67
C ILE A 242 -4.21 10.74 -10.46
N TRP A 243 -3.91 9.98 -9.40
CA TRP A 243 -4.72 9.99 -8.19
C TRP A 243 -4.66 11.31 -7.44
N GLU A 244 -3.49 11.95 -7.36
CA GLU A 244 -3.35 13.27 -6.76
C GLU A 244 -4.19 14.30 -7.51
N TYR A 245 -4.17 14.27 -8.84
CA TYR A 245 -5.04 15.11 -9.65
C TYR A 245 -6.53 14.91 -9.29
N GLN A 246 -6.98 13.67 -9.15
CA GLN A 246 -8.35 13.37 -8.73
C GLN A 246 -8.66 13.88 -7.32
N ILE A 247 -7.72 13.77 -6.37
CA ILE A 247 -7.86 14.28 -5.00
C ILE A 247 -8.00 15.80 -5.02
N ILE A 248 -7.14 16.52 -5.76
CA ILE A 248 -7.22 17.98 -5.89
C ILE A 248 -8.55 18.39 -6.53
N MET A 249 -9.02 17.67 -7.54
CA MET A 249 -10.33 17.95 -8.15
C MET A 249 -11.49 17.73 -7.16
N ALA A 250 -11.42 16.69 -6.33
CA ALA A 250 -12.41 16.47 -5.27
C ALA A 250 -12.38 17.59 -4.22
N LEU A 251 -11.19 18.01 -3.78
CA LEU A 251 -11.03 19.14 -2.86
C LEU A 251 -11.59 20.45 -3.45
N LYS A 252 -11.31 20.74 -4.73
CA LYS A 252 -11.89 21.91 -5.41
C LYS A 252 -13.42 21.87 -5.39
N ARG A 253 -14.06 20.73 -5.67
CA ARG A 253 -15.52 20.61 -5.61
C ARG A 253 -16.06 20.85 -4.19
N ILE A 254 -15.38 20.35 -3.17
CA ILE A 254 -15.75 20.58 -1.77
C ILE A 254 -15.67 22.07 -1.43
N PHE A 255 -14.55 22.73 -1.72
CA PHE A 255 -14.33 24.13 -1.34
C PHE A 255 -15.15 25.13 -2.16
N PHE A 256 -15.35 24.88 -3.45
CA PHE A 256 -16.03 25.83 -4.35
C PHE A 256 -17.52 25.53 -4.55
N ASN A 257 -17.95 24.26 -4.42
CA ASN A 257 -19.34 23.86 -4.67
C ASN A 257 -20.08 23.37 -3.41
N ASN A 258 -19.48 23.46 -2.21
CA ASN A 258 -20.03 22.94 -0.95
C ASN A 258 -20.42 21.45 -0.99
N ASP A 259 -19.74 20.65 -1.82
CA ASP A 259 -19.92 19.20 -1.85
C ASP A 259 -19.42 18.54 -0.56
N LYS A 260 -20.03 17.40 -0.19
CA LYS A 260 -19.61 16.63 0.99
C LYS A 260 -18.19 16.09 0.82
N ILE A 261 -17.39 16.15 1.87
CA ILE A 261 -16.03 15.58 1.91
C ILE A 261 -16.14 14.06 1.91
N HIS A 262 -15.96 13.44 0.74
CA HIS A 262 -15.97 12.00 0.60
C HIS A 262 -15.17 11.56 -0.64
N ASP A 263 -14.43 10.45 -0.53
CA ASP A 263 -13.71 9.86 -1.65
C ASP A 263 -14.66 9.20 -2.66
N THR A 264 -14.96 9.90 -3.75
CA THR A 264 -15.89 9.45 -4.80
C THR A 264 -15.36 8.30 -5.66
N ARG A 265 -14.07 7.96 -5.55
CA ARG A 265 -13.42 6.93 -6.40
C ARG A 265 -13.87 5.50 -6.06
N SER A 266 -14.50 5.27 -4.91
CA SER A 266 -14.90 3.92 -4.46
C SER A 266 -16.41 3.64 -4.38
N ASP A 267 -17.29 4.61 -4.62
CA ASP A 267 -18.73 4.44 -4.36
C ASP A 267 -19.49 3.78 -5.51
N ARG A 268 -19.66 2.45 -5.57
CA ARG A 268 -20.66 1.86 -6.49
C ARG A 268 -22.00 2.57 -6.28
N ALA A 269 -22.61 3.05 -7.38
CA ALA A 269 -23.97 3.54 -7.33
C ALA A 269 -24.84 2.30 -7.11
N ASP A 270 -25.48 2.19 -5.95
CA ASP A 270 -26.50 1.17 -5.75
C ASP A 270 -27.52 1.31 -6.87
N GLY A 271 -27.87 0.16 -7.44
CA GLY A 271 -28.69 0.07 -8.64
C GLY A 271 -29.91 0.98 -8.53
N LYS A 272 -30.16 1.72 -9.61
CA LYS A 272 -31.45 2.36 -9.83
C LYS A 272 -32.52 1.30 -9.61
N VAL A 273 -33.26 1.40 -8.50
CA VAL A 273 -34.59 0.78 -8.42
C VAL A 273 -35.41 1.54 -9.45
N GLN A 274 -35.53 0.99 -10.66
CA GLN A 274 -36.53 1.40 -11.62
C GLN A 274 -37.88 1.15 -10.95
N LYS A 275 -38.50 2.24 -10.47
CA LYS A 275 -39.95 2.28 -10.32
C LYS A 275 -40.52 2.32 -11.74
N ASN A 276 -41.01 1.18 -12.20
CA ASN A 276 -42.13 1.13 -13.14
C ASN A 276 -43.35 0.66 -12.36
#